data_AF-A0A1V6E292-F1
#
_entry.id   AF-A0A1V6E292-F1
#
_cell.length_a   1.000
_cell.length_b   1.000
_cell.length_c   1.000
_cell.angle_alpha   90.00
_cell.angle_beta   90.00
_cell.angle_gamma   90.00
#
_symmetry.space_group_name_H-M   'P 1'
#
loop_
_entity.id
_entity.type
_entity.pdbx_description
1 polymer ?
#
loop_
_entity_poly.entity_id
_entity_poly.type
_entity_poly.pdbx_seq_one_letter_code
_entity_poly.pdbx_strand_id
1 'polypeptide(L)'
;MSQSRKNPVGFTATEALEAFRRVKLTSGSGTAVEYADAGEAAIGVTVSAAALGEMVLVSLVKAGETHKVTCSGAVVGGAPLYGTNDGKVDDAGTGATIGVALEAGSGNGSVIEAILDQDSALNLPHIADVAASTQTALTDNGGGTADGTVESQAAPAALTGTLTGTVNGALVDIAAAAGNCGGSASPAASDVDTAIATAVAPIVTGVNEQNKELMTRINDLVTLAGVAQNNLKEVTTQLAAAKADSDAQVTKINAILARLEAAGISAAS
;
A
#
# COMPACT_ATOMS: atom_id res chain seq x y z
N MET A 1 4.52 -29.71 -22.28
CA MET A 1 4.30 -28.81 -23.46
C MET A 1 4.06 -27.42 -22.90
N SER A 2 4.99 -26.48 -23.12
CA SER A 2 4.94 -25.14 -22.51
C SER A 2 3.83 -24.28 -23.11
N GLN A 3 3.08 -23.58 -22.26
CA GLN A 3 1.87 -22.82 -22.63
C GLN A 3 2.05 -21.29 -22.55
N SER A 4 3.29 -20.79 -22.41
CA SER A 4 3.57 -19.36 -22.20
C SER A 4 2.97 -18.47 -23.32
N ARG A 5 2.12 -17.49 -22.94
CA ARG A 5 1.67 -16.41 -23.83
C ARG A 5 2.58 -15.19 -23.64
N LYS A 6 3.16 -14.66 -24.72
CA LYS A 6 4.20 -13.62 -24.64
C LYS A 6 3.70 -12.29 -25.22
N ASN A 7 3.73 -11.22 -24.41
CA ASN A 7 3.71 -9.83 -24.88
C ASN A 7 5.01 -9.15 -24.42
N PRO A 8 6.15 -9.39 -25.10
CA PRO A 8 7.43 -8.88 -24.65
C PRO A 8 7.56 -7.38 -24.89
N VAL A 9 8.27 -6.70 -23.99
CA VAL A 9 8.66 -5.29 -24.08
C VAL A 9 10.16 -5.22 -24.36
N GLY A 10 10.58 -4.28 -25.23
CA GLY A 10 11.98 -4.09 -25.59
C GLY A 10 12.74 -3.19 -24.61
N PHE A 11 13.96 -3.58 -24.25
CA PHE A 11 14.90 -2.83 -23.41
C PHE A 11 16.30 -2.86 -24.02
N THR A 12 17.22 -2.01 -23.53
CA THR A 12 18.65 -2.07 -23.90
C THR A 12 19.41 -2.96 -22.91
N ALA A 13 20.18 -3.93 -23.38
CA ALA A 13 21.01 -4.77 -22.52
C ALA A 13 22.27 -4.02 -22.06
N THR A 14 22.53 -3.96 -20.75
CA THR A 14 23.77 -3.36 -20.20
C THR A 14 24.90 -4.37 -19.99
N GLU A 15 24.65 -5.63 -20.34
CA GLU A 15 25.61 -6.73 -20.39
C GLU A 15 25.17 -7.76 -21.46
N ALA A 16 25.94 -8.83 -21.64
CA ALA A 16 25.51 -9.93 -22.52
C ALA A 16 24.45 -10.77 -21.81
N LEU A 17 23.21 -10.66 -22.27
CA LEU A 17 22.06 -11.33 -21.67
C LEU A 17 21.74 -12.61 -22.45
N GLU A 18 21.65 -13.73 -21.74
CA GLU A 18 21.22 -15.01 -22.29
C GLU A 18 19.70 -15.11 -22.31
N ALA A 19 19.15 -16.05 -23.10
CA ALA A 19 17.71 -16.32 -23.11
C ALA A 19 17.24 -16.95 -21.78
N PHE A 20 15.98 -16.70 -21.40
CA PHE A 20 15.33 -17.31 -20.23
C PHE A 20 16.02 -17.00 -18.90
N ARG A 21 16.51 -15.77 -18.77
CA ARG A 21 17.13 -15.22 -17.56
C ARG A 21 16.28 -14.10 -16.98
N ARG A 22 16.19 -14.04 -15.66
CA ARG A 22 15.55 -12.95 -14.93
C ARG A 22 16.37 -11.67 -15.08
N VAL A 23 15.69 -10.56 -15.31
CA VAL A 23 16.31 -9.24 -15.46
C VAL A 23 15.63 -8.20 -14.60
N LYS A 24 16.39 -7.17 -14.21
CA LYS A 24 15.91 -5.97 -13.52
C LYS A 24 16.25 -4.73 -14.35
N LEU A 25 15.62 -3.60 -14.01
CA LEU A 25 16.04 -2.31 -14.57
C LEU A 25 17.41 -1.95 -14.01
N THR A 26 18.33 -1.54 -14.89
CA THR A 26 19.59 -0.95 -14.46
C THR A 26 19.29 0.34 -13.69
N SER A 27 19.94 0.52 -12.54
CA SER A 27 19.71 1.67 -11.67
C SER A 27 19.87 3.00 -12.43
N GLY A 28 18.85 3.86 -12.33
CA GLY A 28 18.82 5.15 -13.01
C GLY A 28 18.54 5.10 -14.53
N SER A 29 18.43 3.92 -15.13
CA SER A 29 18.12 3.74 -16.56
C SER A 29 16.69 3.25 -16.71
N GLY A 30 15.74 4.13 -17.02
CA GLY A 30 14.33 3.74 -17.25
C GLY A 30 14.10 2.86 -18.50
N THR A 31 15.16 2.52 -19.23
CA THR A 31 15.10 1.85 -20.55
C THR A 31 16.15 0.74 -20.74
N ALA A 32 17.02 0.50 -19.76
CA ALA A 32 18.05 -0.54 -19.83
C ALA A 32 17.89 -1.59 -18.73
N VAL A 33 18.35 -2.80 -19.01
CA VAL A 33 18.21 -3.96 -18.12
C VAL A 33 19.51 -4.74 -17.99
N GLU A 34 19.67 -5.35 -16.82
CA GLU A 34 20.77 -6.24 -16.42
C GLU A 34 20.21 -7.47 -15.70
N TYR A 35 21.04 -8.47 -15.42
CA TYR A 35 20.60 -9.63 -14.65
C TYR A 35 20.07 -9.22 -13.27
N ALA A 36 18.99 -9.90 -12.86
CA ALA A 36 18.56 -9.88 -11.47
C ALA A 36 19.30 -10.99 -10.73
N ASP A 37 20.16 -10.63 -9.77
CA ASP A 37 20.99 -11.58 -9.04
C ASP A 37 20.21 -12.27 -7.89
N ALA A 38 20.94 -12.97 -7.03
CA ALA A 38 20.40 -13.62 -5.85
C ALA A 38 19.73 -12.61 -4.90
N GLY A 39 18.50 -12.90 -4.51
CA GLY A 39 17.72 -12.04 -3.60
C GLY A 39 17.15 -10.76 -4.24
N GLU A 40 17.41 -10.50 -5.53
CA GLU A 40 16.90 -9.32 -6.22
C GLU A 40 15.58 -9.58 -6.95
N ALA A 41 14.74 -8.55 -6.96
CA ALA A 41 13.50 -8.53 -7.72
C ALA A 41 13.78 -8.40 -9.22
N ALA A 42 13.03 -9.15 -10.01
CA ALA A 42 13.08 -9.09 -11.47
C ALA A 42 11.85 -8.38 -12.03
N ILE A 43 12.02 -7.57 -13.07
CA ILE A 43 10.89 -6.99 -13.82
C ILE A 43 10.31 -7.97 -14.85
N GLY A 44 11.09 -8.98 -15.22
CA GLY A 44 10.76 -9.89 -16.32
C GLY A 44 11.83 -10.94 -16.58
N VAL A 45 11.62 -11.69 -17.66
CA VAL A 45 12.53 -12.74 -18.14
C VAL A 45 12.85 -12.50 -19.62
N THR A 46 14.12 -12.63 -20.00
CA THR A 46 14.55 -12.51 -21.40
C THR A 46 13.91 -13.59 -22.28
N VAL A 47 13.43 -13.18 -23.46
CA VAL A 47 12.81 -14.09 -24.44
C VAL A 47 13.86 -14.68 -25.40
N SER A 48 14.95 -13.95 -25.63
CA SER A 48 16.09 -14.32 -26.47
C SER A 48 17.38 -13.74 -25.89
N ALA A 49 18.53 -14.27 -26.31
CA ALA A 49 19.81 -13.67 -25.97
C ALA A 49 20.02 -12.33 -26.70
N ALA A 50 20.82 -11.45 -26.14
CA ALA A 50 21.20 -10.15 -26.69
C ALA A 50 22.62 -9.78 -26.25
N ALA A 51 23.42 -9.20 -27.15
CA ALA A 51 24.74 -8.71 -26.78
C ALA A 51 24.65 -7.37 -26.02
N LEU A 52 25.75 -6.97 -25.37
CA LEU A 52 25.88 -5.67 -24.71
C LEU A 52 25.49 -4.52 -25.67
N GLY A 53 24.57 -3.67 -25.23
CA GLY A 53 24.10 -2.50 -25.98
C GLY A 53 23.03 -2.81 -27.03
N GLU A 54 22.67 -4.08 -27.24
CA GLU A 54 21.60 -4.47 -28.15
C GLU A 54 20.22 -4.42 -27.49
N MET A 55 19.18 -4.45 -28.32
CA MET A 55 17.80 -4.52 -27.85
C MET A 55 17.46 -5.95 -27.44
N VAL A 56 16.94 -6.11 -26.23
CA VAL A 56 16.48 -7.38 -25.67
C VAL A 56 14.98 -7.36 -25.43
N LEU A 57 14.31 -8.45 -25.80
CA LEU A 57 12.89 -8.64 -25.53
C LEU A 57 12.71 -9.29 -24.16
N VAL A 58 11.94 -8.64 -23.29
CA VAL A 58 11.66 -9.08 -21.92
C VAL A 58 10.17 -9.38 -21.77
N SER A 59 9.84 -10.60 -21.35
CA SER A 59 8.51 -10.96 -20.90
C SER A 59 8.34 -10.47 -19.47
N LEU A 60 7.54 -9.43 -19.25
CA LEU A 60 7.32 -8.86 -17.91
C LEU A 60 6.67 -9.89 -16.99
N VAL A 61 7.11 -9.93 -15.72
CA VAL A 61 6.45 -10.80 -14.73
C VAL A 61 5.10 -10.20 -14.37
N LYS A 62 4.05 -11.03 -14.46
CA LYS A 62 2.70 -10.68 -14.06
C LYS A 62 2.07 -11.87 -13.34
N ALA A 63 1.30 -11.58 -12.30
CA ALA A 63 0.58 -12.60 -11.53
C ALA A 63 -0.25 -13.53 -12.46
N GLY A 64 -0.06 -14.83 -12.30
CA GLY A 64 -0.79 -15.88 -13.02
C GLY A 64 -0.24 -16.24 -14.40
N GLU A 65 0.86 -15.64 -14.86
CA GLU A 65 1.54 -16.03 -16.11
C GLU A 65 2.67 -17.05 -15.85
N THR A 66 2.92 -17.92 -16.84
CA THR A 66 4.06 -18.87 -16.80
C THR A 66 5.22 -18.35 -17.62
N HIS A 67 6.43 -18.55 -17.10
CA HIS A 67 7.68 -18.14 -17.73
C HIS A 67 8.62 -19.32 -17.86
N LYS A 68 9.40 -19.32 -18.95
CA LYS A 68 10.57 -20.19 -19.08
C LYS A 68 11.73 -19.55 -18.35
N VAL A 69 12.32 -20.27 -17.39
CA VAL A 69 13.46 -19.79 -16.60
C VAL A 69 14.56 -20.84 -16.59
N THR A 70 15.80 -20.38 -16.47
CA THR A 70 16.95 -21.27 -16.47
C THR A 70 17.44 -21.56 -15.06
N CYS A 71 17.60 -22.84 -14.74
CA CYS A 71 18.07 -23.31 -13.45
C CYS A 71 19.58 -23.08 -13.26
N SER A 72 20.01 -22.79 -12.03
CA SER A 72 21.41 -22.84 -11.59
C SER A 72 21.80 -24.20 -11.00
N GLY A 73 20.82 -24.96 -10.51
CA GLY A 73 20.96 -26.32 -9.97
C GLY A 73 19.90 -27.30 -10.50
N ALA A 74 19.79 -28.48 -9.89
CA ALA A 74 18.66 -29.37 -10.11
C ALA A 74 17.45 -28.85 -9.34
N VAL A 75 16.27 -28.86 -9.95
CA VAL A 75 15.04 -28.28 -9.37
C VAL A 75 13.93 -29.31 -9.43
N VAL A 76 13.15 -29.44 -8.36
CA VAL A 76 11.97 -30.31 -8.31
C VAL A 76 10.71 -29.54 -8.75
N GLY A 77 9.85 -30.18 -9.55
CA GLY A 77 8.54 -29.61 -9.90
C GLY A 77 7.67 -29.41 -8.66
N GLY A 78 7.08 -28.22 -8.51
CA GLY A 78 6.31 -27.79 -7.35
C GLY A 78 7.15 -27.16 -6.23
N ALA A 79 8.48 -27.15 -6.33
CA ALA A 79 9.34 -26.51 -5.34
C ALA A 79 9.27 -24.97 -5.42
N PRO A 80 9.42 -24.27 -4.28
CA PRO A 80 9.61 -22.82 -4.28
C PRO A 80 10.90 -22.47 -5.02
N LEU A 81 10.87 -21.40 -5.81
CA LEU A 81 12.03 -20.92 -6.55
C LEU A 81 12.63 -19.69 -5.89
N TYR A 82 13.95 -19.64 -5.90
CA TYR A 82 14.76 -18.54 -5.42
C TYR A 82 15.62 -18.00 -6.56
N GLY A 83 15.80 -16.68 -6.57
CA GLY A 83 16.73 -16.06 -7.50
C GLY A 83 18.17 -16.42 -7.17
N THR A 84 18.96 -16.71 -8.21
CA THR A 84 20.43 -16.88 -8.10
C THR A 84 21.14 -15.99 -9.12
N ASN A 85 22.46 -15.96 -9.08
CA ASN A 85 23.32 -15.17 -9.98
C ASN A 85 22.99 -15.40 -11.46
N ASP A 86 23.27 -14.39 -12.27
CA ASP A 86 23.07 -14.37 -13.73
C ASP A 86 21.60 -14.57 -14.14
N GLY A 87 20.65 -14.08 -13.33
CA GLY A 87 19.23 -14.21 -13.60
C GLY A 87 18.69 -15.63 -13.54
N LYS A 88 19.41 -16.56 -12.91
CA LYS A 88 18.99 -17.97 -12.78
C LYS A 88 18.04 -18.19 -11.61
N VAL A 89 17.55 -19.43 -11.50
CA VAL A 89 16.71 -19.88 -10.39
C VAL A 89 17.20 -21.20 -9.80
N ASP A 90 16.95 -21.42 -8.51
CA ASP A 90 17.19 -22.69 -7.80
C ASP A 90 16.05 -22.95 -6.81
N ASP A 91 15.87 -24.20 -6.37
CA ASP A 91 14.99 -24.55 -5.24
C ASP A 91 15.75 -24.64 -3.90
N ALA A 92 17.07 -24.58 -3.93
CA ALA A 92 17.94 -24.49 -2.76
C ALA A 92 18.46 -23.04 -2.56
N GLY A 93 17.60 -22.14 -2.08
CA GLY A 93 17.97 -20.75 -1.83
C GLY A 93 17.51 -20.22 -0.47
N THR A 94 18.17 -19.15 -0.01
CA THR A 94 17.74 -18.36 1.15
C THR A 94 17.30 -16.98 0.67
N GLY A 95 16.11 -16.53 1.07
CA GLY A 95 15.57 -15.23 0.67
C GLY A 95 14.07 -15.29 0.42
N ALA A 96 13.53 -14.25 -0.21
CA ALA A 96 12.16 -14.25 -0.67
C ALA A 96 11.98 -15.23 -1.84
N THR A 97 10.96 -16.07 -1.74
CA THR A 97 10.52 -16.91 -2.86
C THR A 97 10.03 -16.02 -4.00
N ILE A 98 10.49 -16.30 -5.22
CA ILE A 98 10.17 -15.54 -6.44
C ILE A 98 9.16 -16.24 -7.35
N GLY A 99 8.70 -17.43 -6.95
CA GLY A 99 7.78 -18.25 -7.73
C GLY A 99 7.78 -19.72 -7.33
N VAL A 100 7.16 -20.54 -8.18
CA VAL A 100 7.08 -22.00 -8.04
C VAL A 100 7.41 -22.67 -9.38
N ALA A 101 8.21 -23.73 -9.33
CA ALA A 101 8.53 -24.55 -10.50
C ALA A 101 7.31 -25.37 -10.95
N LEU A 102 7.00 -25.39 -12.24
CA LEU A 102 5.98 -26.28 -12.82
C LEU A 102 6.56 -27.56 -13.42
N GLU A 103 7.86 -27.54 -13.73
CA GLU A 103 8.61 -28.66 -14.29
C GLU A 103 9.92 -28.86 -13.52
N ALA A 104 10.41 -30.10 -13.48
CA ALA A 104 11.70 -30.41 -12.86
C ALA A 104 12.87 -30.05 -13.81
N GLY A 105 13.95 -29.52 -13.26
CA GLY A 105 15.21 -29.25 -13.95
C GLY A 105 16.28 -30.25 -13.53
N SER A 106 17.04 -30.80 -14.48
CA SER A 106 18.05 -31.84 -14.20
C SER A 106 19.42 -31.29 -13.74
N GLY A 107 19.57 -29.97 -13.69
CA GLY A 107 20.83 -29.30 -13.32
C GLY A 107 20.97 -27.91 -13.94
N ASN A 108 22.10 -27.26 -13.65
CA ASN A 108 22.46 -25.95 -14.19
C ASN A 108 22.27 -25.85 -15.72
N GLY A 109 21.63 -24.79 -16.19
CA GLY A 109 21.34 -24.57 -17.60
C GLY A 109 20.06 -25.23 -18.09
N SER A 110 19.41 -26.08 -17.28
CA SER A 110 18.08 -26.61 -17.60
C SER A 110 17.07 -25.48 -17.69
N VAL A 111 16.20 -25.50 -18.70
CA VAL A 111 15.13 -24.51 -18.83
C VAL A 111 13.82 -25.17 -18.42
N ILE A 112 13.17 -24.62 -17.40
CA ILE A 112 11.90 -25.12 -16.85
C ILE A 112 10.80 -24.09 -17.04
N GLU A 113 9.54 -24.52 -17.03
CA GLU A 113 8.39 -23.62 -16.87
C GLU A 113 8.13 -23.35 -15.38
N ALA A 114 7.83 -22.11 -15.03
CA ALA A 114 7.56 -21.66 -13.66
C ALA A 114 6.47 -20.58 -13.63
N ILE A 115 5.74 -20.50 -12.52
CA ILE A 115 4.93 -19.32 -12.20
C ILE A 115 5.83 -18.39 -11.41
N LEU A 116 6.10 -17.20 -11.95
CA LEU A 116 6.86 -16.19 -11.23
C LEU A 116 5.89 -15.24 -10.54
N ASP A 117 6.12 -15.03 -9.25
CA ASP A 117 5.40 -14.04 -8.48
C ASP A 117 6.45 -13.16 -7.79
N GLN A 118 6.65 -11.97 -8.36
CA GLN A 118 7.53 -10.94 -7.81
C GLN A 118 6.78 -10.09 -6.79
N ASP A 119 5.48 -10.34 -6.58
CA ASP A 119 4.72 -9.80 -5.46
C ASP A 119 4.99 -10.61 -4.19
N SER A 120 6.28 -10.79 -3.89
CA SER A 120 6.73 -11.10 -2.55
C SER A 120 6.35 -9.96 -1.58
N ALA A 121 5.67 -8.87 -1.99
CA ALA A 121 5.03 -7.95 -1.05
C ALA A 121 3.72 -8.51 -0.45
N LEU A 122 3.28 -9.70 -0.88
CA LEU A 122 2.41 -10.57 -0.06
C LEU A 122 3.17 -11.37 1.02
N ASN A 123 4.51 -11.32 1.08
CA ASN A 123 5.17 -11.25 2.38
C ASN A 123 4.89 -9.86 2.94
N LEU A 124 3.67 -9.64 3.43
CA LEU A 124 3.16 -8.38 3.98
C LEU A 124 4.22 -7.76 4.89
N PRO A 125 4.99 -6.74 4.44
CA PRO A 125 5.85 -6.00 5.37
C PRO A 125 5.00 -5.25 6.39
N HIS A 126 3.67 -5.19 6.21
CA HIS A 126 2.74 -4.66 7.18
C HIS A 126 2.58 -5.51 8.45
N ILE A 127 3.06 -6.76 8.50
CA ILE A 127 3.07 -7.56 9.75
C ILE A 127 4.49 -7.71 10.31
N ALA A 128 5.53 -7.72 9.47
CA ALA A 128 6.91 -7.81 9.94
C ALA A 128 7.44 -6.47 10.51
N ASP A 129 6.95 -5.31 10.03
CA ASP A 129 7.28 -4.00 10.62
C ASP A 129 6.58 -3.80 11.98
N VAL A 130 5.49 -4.52 12.25
CA VAL A 130 4.85 -4.56 13.58
C VAL A 130 5.68 -5.37 14.58
N ALA A 131 6.49 -6.32 14.12
CA ALA A 131 7.33 -7.15 14.99
C ALA A 131 8.74 -6.57 15.24
N ALA A 132 9.26 -5.73 14.33
CA ALA A 132 10.60 -5.15 14.42
C ALA A 132 10.63 -3.67 14.88
N SER A 133 9.51 -2.96 14.81
CA SER A 133 9.29 -1.83 15.71
C SER A 133 9.21 -2.42 17.12
N THR A 134 10.32 -2.41 17.84
CA THR A 134 10.24 -2.11 19.27
C THR A 134 9.29 -0.93 19.36
N GLN A 135 8.09 -1.18 19.85
CA GLN A 135 7.10 -0.20 20.26
C GLN A 135 7.75 0.59 21.39
N THR A 136 8.76 1.38 21.03
CA THR A 136 9.29 2.49 21.76
C THR A 136 8.09 3.39 21.80
N ALA A 137 7.40 3.31 22.94
CA ALA A 137 6.18 3.95 23.32
C ALA A 137 5.46 4.70 22.18
N LEU A 138 4.17 4.41 22.06
CA LEU A 138 3.22 5.49 21.82
C LEU A 138 3.36 6.51 22.98
N THR A 139 4.48 7.24 23.03
CA THR A 139 4.61 8.50 23.72
C THR A 139 3.71 9.41 22.93
N ASP A 140 2.46 9.43 23.40
CA ASP A 140 1.56 10.56 23.35
C ASP A 140 2.29 11.85 22.91
N ASN A 141 2.02 12.29 21.69
CA ASN A 141 2.39 13.64 21.25
C ASN A 141 1.47 14.71 21.88
N GLY A 142 0.54 14.31 22.74
CA GLY A 142 -0.16 15.18 23.65
C GLY A 142 0.82 15.76 24.64
N GLY A 143 1.10 17.05 24.46
CA GLY A 143 1.89 17.83 25.39
C GLY A 143 1.33 17.69 26.81
N GLY A 144 1.97 16.85 27.61
CA GLY A 144 1.94 16.98 29.05
C GLY A 144 2.59 18.32 29.40
N THR A 145 1.81 19.25 29.94
CA THR A 145 2.37 20.36 30.69
C THR A 145 3.19 19.79 31.85
N ALA A 146 4.28 20.47 32.19
CA ALA A 146 5.33 20.01 33.09
C ALA A 146 4.93 19.89 34.59
N ASP A 147 3.65 19.71 34.90
CA ASP A 147 3.10 19.72 36.26
C ASP A 147 2.58 18.35 36.73
N GLY A 148 2.43 17.37 35.84
CA GLY A 148 2.06 16.01 36.22
C GLY A 148 0.59 15.82 36.64
N THR A 149 -0.28 16.82 36.45
CA THR A 149 -1.72 16.62 36.55
C THR A 149 -2.35 16.46 35.17
N VAL A 150 -3.00 15.31 34.96
CA VAL A 150 -3.87 15.09 33.80
C VAL A 150 -5.08 15.98 34.01
N GLU A 151 -5.11 17.14 33.34
CA GLU A 151 -6.34 17.92 33.29
C GLU A 151 -7.42 17.09 32.59
N SER A 152 -8.49 16.82 33.33
CA SER A 152 -9.74 16.27 32.84
C SER A 152 -10.22 17.10 31.65
N GLN A 153 -9.94 16.64 30.43
CA GLN A 153 -10.57 17.19 29.22
C GLN A 153 -12.09 17.15 29.42
N ALA A 154 -12.69 18.34 29.42
CA ALA A 154 -14.13 18.48 29.41
C ALA A 154 -14.68 17.70 28.20
N ALA A 155 -15.47 16.68 28.50
CA ALA A 155 -15.97 15.74 27.50
C ALA A 155 -16.71 16.49 26.37
N PRO A 156 -16.43 16.17 25.09
CA PRO A 156 -17.21 16.69 23.98
C PRO A 156 -18.68 16.29 24.15
N ALA A 157 -19.56 17.20 23.71
CA ALA A 157 -21.02 17.13 23.85
C ALA A 157 -21.55 15.69 23.71
N ALA A 158 -22.28 15.27 24.74
CA ALA A 158 -22.74 13.91 24.96
C ALA A 158 -23.29 13.25 23.69
N LEU A 159 -22.71 12.09 23.35
CA LEU A 159 -23.29 11.13 22.43
C LEU A 159 -24.64 10.70 23.04
N THR A 160 -25.75 11.29 22.58
CA THR A 160 -27.12 11.01 23.05
C THR A 160 -27.66 9.66 22.55
N GLY A 161 -26.78 8.72 22.22
CA GLY A 161 -27.11 7.31 22.15
C GLY A 161 -27.08 6.76 23.56
N THR A 162 -28.24 6.61 24.18
CA THR A 162 -28.38 6.01 25.50
C THR A 162 -27.79 4.59 25.45
N LEU A 163 -26.55 4.41 25.91
CA LEU A 163 -26.08 3.10 26.35
C LEU A 163 -26.88 2.75 27.59
N THR A 164 -28.03 2.09 27.40
CA THR A 164 -28.86 1.55 28.48
C THR A 164 -28.29 0.27 29.08
N GLY A 165 -27.08 -0.14 28.70
CA GLY A 165 -26.26 -1.06 29.46
C GLY A 165 -25.29 -0.26 30.33
N THR A 166 -25.44 -0.35 31.64
CA THR A 166 -24.61 0.29 32.67
C THR A 166 -23.10 -0.02 32.53
N VAL A 167 -22.38 0.69 31.65
CA VAL A 167 -20.91 0.61 31.54
C VAL A 167 -20.21 1.58 32.50
N ASN A 168 -20.58 1.51 33.79
CA ASN A 168 -19.74 2.01 34.89
C ASN A 168 -19.10 0.87 35.70
N GLY A 169 -19.14 -0.38 35.20
CA GLY A 169 -18.74 -1.57 35.97
C GLY A 169 -18.00 -2.69 35.22
N ALA A 170 -17.68 -2.61 33.92
CA ALA A 170 -17.35 -3.81 33.12
C ALA A 170 -16.15 -4.68 33.61
N LEU A 171 -15.09 -4.10 34.19
CA LEU A 171 -14.00 -4.91 34.78
C LEU A 171 -14.34 -5.45 36.17
N VAL A 172 -15.11 -4.69 36.95
CA VAL A 172 -15.56 -5.10 38.29
C VAL A 172 -16.65 -6.17 38.18
N ASP A 173 -17.47 -6.13 37.14
CA ASP A 173 -18.51 -7.12 36.84
C ASP A 173 -17.92 -8.42 36.27
N ILE A 174 -16.82 -8.38 35.52
CA ILE A 174 -16.05 -9.58 35.16
C ILE A 174 -15.54 -10.29 36.42
N ALA A 175 -14.98 -9.52 37.37
CA ALA A 175 -14.51 -10.07 38.64
C ALA A 175 -15.66 -10.57 39.53
N ALA A 176 -16.82 -9.90 39.52
CA ALA A 176 -18.01 -10.31 40.27
C ALA A 176 -18.70 -11.53 39.67
N ALA A 177 -18.78 -11.64 38.33
CA ALA A 177 -19.29 -12.82 37.63
C ALA A 177 -18.37 -14.03 37.82
N ALA A 178 -17.04 -13.84 37.72
CA ALA A 178 -16.06 -14.86 38.05
C ALA A 178 -16.10 -15.25 39.54
N GLY A 179 -16.37 -14.28 40.44
CA GLY A 179 -16.55 -14.50 41.87
C GLY A 179 -17.82 -15.29 42.22
N ASN A 180 -18.91 -15.10 41.46
CA ASN A 180 -20.17 -15.83 41.65
C ASN A 180 -20.12 -17.29 41.17
N CYS A 181 -19.13 -17.68 40.35
CA CYS A 181 -18.80 -19.08 40.10
C CYS A 181 -18.17 -19.77 41.33
N GLY A 182 -17.80 -19.00 42.36
CA GLY A 182 -17.14 -19.45 43.60
C GLY A 182 -18.05 -20.04 44.68
N GLY A 183 -19.33 -20.34 44.38
CA GLY A 183 -20.22 -21.03 45.31
C GLY A 183 -19.76 -22.46 45.68
N SER A 184 -18.78 -23.00 44.96
CA SER A 184 -18.02 -24.19 45.32
C SER A 184 -16.52 -23.86 45.25
N ALA A 185 -15.71 -24.44 46.14
CA ALA A 185 -14.33 -24.02 46.41
C ALA A 185 -13.32 -24.17 45.25
N SER A 186 -13.77 -24.56 44.05
CA SER A 186 -13.00 -24.52 42.80
C SER A 186 -13.96 -24.58 41.60
N PRO A 187 -14.20 -23.48 40.85
CA PRO A 187 -14.99 -23.53 39.63
C PRO A 187 -14.31 -24.47 38.61
N ALA A 188 -15.12 -25.21 37.85
CA ALA A 188 -14.58 -26.01 36.75
C ALA A 188 -14.11 -25.08 35.62
N ALA A 189 -13.14 -25.53 34.82
CA ALA A 189 -12.64 -24.75 33.68
C ALA A 189 -13.76 -24.28 32.74
N SER A 190 -14.79 -25.11 32.53
CA SER A 190 -15.97 -24.79 31.72
C SER A 190 -16.81 -23.62 32.27
N ASP A 191 -16.84 -23.44 33.59
CA ASP A 191 -17.58 -22.35 34.23
C ASP A 191 -16.86 -21.02 34.00
N VAL A 192 -15.52 -21.04 34.08
CA VAL A 192 -14.66 -19.88 33.80
C VAL A 192 -14.76 -19.49 32.32
N ASP A 193 -14.69 -20.46 31.41
CA ASP A 193 -14.81 -20.23 29.96
C ASP A 193 -16.17 -19.60 29.61
N THR A 194 -17.25 -20.11 30.22
CA THR A 194 -18.61 -19.58 30.01
C THR A 194 -18.76 -18.16 30.55
N ALA A 195 -18.20 -17.87 31.72
CA ALA A 195 -18.23 -16.53 32.31
C ALA A 195 -17.44 -15.52 31.45
N ILE A 196 -16.25 -15.91 30.97
CA ILE A 196 -15.43 -15.07 30.08
C ILE A 196 -16.16 -14.84 28.77
N ALA A 197 -16.70 -15.88 28.13
CA ALA A 197 -17.45 -15.75 26.88
C ALA A 197 -18.66 -14.81 27.04
N THR A 198 -19.39 -14.94 28.14
CA THR A 198 -20.55 -14.09 28.45
C THR A 198 -20.14 -12.63 28.66
N ALA A 199 -19.00 -12.38 29.31
CA ALA A 199 -18.52 -11.01 29.56
C ALA A 199 -17.88 -10.35 28.32
N VAL A 200 -17.19 -11.12 27.48
CA VAL A 200 -16.50 -10.61 26.29
C VAL A 200 -17.49 -10.35 25.15
N ALA A 201 -18.56 -11.15 25.01
CA ALA A 201 -19.56 -10.99 23.94
C ALA A 201 -20.16 -9.56 23.81
N PRO A 202 -20.65 -8.90 24.88
CA PRO A 202 -21.17 -7.54 24.78
C PRO A 202 -20.08 -6.51 24.47
N ILE A 203 -18.84 -6.72 24.95
CA ILE A 203 -17.70 -5.84 24.64
C ILE A 203 -17.39 -5.89 23.14
N VAL A 204 -17.23 -7.10 22.58
CA VAL A 204 -16.98 -7.29 21.15
C VAL A 204 -18.12 -6.70 20.31
N THR A 205 -19.37 -6.92 20.74
CA THR A 205 -20.54 -6.35 20.07
C THR A 205 -20.52 -4.82 20.09
N GLY A 206 -20.27 -4.20 21.24
CA GLY A 206 -20.16 -2.75 21.37
C GLY A 206 -19.02 -2.14 20.55
N VAL A 207 -17.84 -2.78 20.55
CA VAL A 207 -16.70 -2.35 19.71
C VAL A 207 -17.04 -2.45 18.22
N ASN A 208 -17.74 -3.51 17.80
CA ASN A 208 -18.18 -3.65 16.41
C ASN A 208 -19.19 -2.58 16.01
N GLU A 209 -20.12 -2.22 16.89
CA GLU A 209 -21.07 -1.12 16.66
C GLU A 209 -20.36 0.23 16.58
N GLN A 210 -19.42 0.51 17.48
CA GLN A 210 -18.60 1.74 17.45
C GLN A 210 -17.76 1.82 16.17
N ASN A 211 -17.15 0.72 15.74
CA ASN A 211 -16.40 0.67 14.48
C ASN A 211 -17.31 0.93 13.28
N LYS A 212 -18.53 0.39 13.29
CA LYS A 212 -19.51 0.64 12.23
C LYS A 212 -19.91 2.13 12.18
N GLU A 213 -20.17 2.75 13.32
CA GLU A 213 -20.46 4.19 13.40
C GLU A 213 -19.29 5.05 12.92
N LEU A 214 -18.07 4.70 13.34
CA LEU A 214 -16.85 5.39 12.91
C LEU A 214 -16.65 5.31 11.40
N MET A 215 -16.85 4.14 10.80
CA MET A 215 -16.77 3.96 9.35
C MET A 215 -17.82 4.79 8.60
N THR A 216 -19.04 4.89 9.12
CA THR A 216 -20.05 5.80 8.57
C THR A 216 -19.58 7.26 8.62
N ARG A 217 -19.09 7.73 9.77
CA ARG A 217 -18.59 9.11 9.92
C ARG A 217 -17.40 9.41 9.00
N ILE A 218 -16.49 8.44 8.80
CA ILE A 218 -15.37 8.57 7.86
C ILE A 218 -15.89 8.75 6.42
N ASN A 219 -16.88 7.97 6.00
CA ASN A 219 -17.47 8.09 4.66
C ASN A 219 -18.17 9.45 4.45
N ASP A 220 -18.87 9.96 5.46
CA ASP A 220 -19.48 11.28 5.42
C ASP A 220 -18.42 12.39 5.26
N LEU A 221 -17.31 12.30 6.01
CA LEU A 221 -16.19 13.24 5.90
C LEU A 221 -15.53 13.20 4.52
N VAL A 222 -15.32 12.01 3.94
CA VAL A 222 -14.77 11.85 2.59
C VAL A 222 -15.70 12.49 1.55
N THR A 223 -17.01 12.28 1.70
CA THR A 223 -18.02 12.88 0.81
C THR A 223 -18.00 14.40 0.91
N LEU A 224 -17.98 14.95 2.12
CA LEU A 224 -17.90 16.39 2.36
C LEU A 224 -16.61 16.99 1.79
N ALA A 225 -15.48 16.32 1.96
CA ALA A 225 -14.20 16.75 1.39
C ALA A 225 -14.24 16.79 -0.14
N GLY A 226 -14.86 15.80 -0.78
CA GLY A 226 -15.06 15.79 -2.24
C GLY A 226 -15.92 16.95 -2.73
N VAL A 227 -17.01 17.27 -2.03
CA VAL A 227 -17.85 18.45 -2.34
C VAL A 227 -17.05 19.75 -2.19
N ALA A 228 -16.29 19.89 -1.09
CA ALA A 228 -15.47 21.08 -0.86
C ALA A 228 -14.40 21.28 -1.95
N GLN A 229 -13.73 20.20 -2.39
CA GLN A 229 -12.76 20.25 -3.49
C GLN A 229 -13.40 20.70 -4.81
N ASN A 230 -14.59 20.20 -5.15
CA ASN A 230 -15.31 20.61 -6.34
C ASN A 230 -15.70 22.09 -6.29
N ASN A 231 -16.22 22.55 -5.15
CA ASN A 231 -16.56 23.96 -4.95
C ASN A 231 -15.33 24.87 -5.09
N LEU A 232 -14.18 24.48 -4.51
CA LEU A 232 -12.94 25.23 -4.64
C LEU A 232 -12.46 25.33 -6.09
N LYS A 233 -12.59 24.24 -6.87
CA LYS A 233 -12.28 24.23 -8.30
C LYS A 233 -13.19 25.16 -9.09
N GLU A 234 -14.48 25.17 -8.79
CA GLU A 234 -15.44 26.07 -9.42
C GLU A 234 -15.10 27.54 -9.12
N VAL A 235 -14.89 27.90 -7.85
CA VAL A 235 -14.49 29.25 -7.43
C VAL A 235 -13.19 29.68 -8.11
N THR A 236 -12.20 28.79 -8.20
CA THR A 236 -10.93 29.07 -8.89
C THR A 236 -11.16 29.39 -10.37
N THR A 237 -12.06 28.64 -11.03
CA THR A 237 -12.43 28.86 -12.43
C THR A 237 -13.15 30.19 -12.63
N GLN A 238 -14.11 30.50 -11.75
CA GLN A 238 -14.85 31.77 -11.77
C GLN A 238 -13.91 32.97 -11.55
N LEU A 239 -12.96 32.85 -10.62
CA LEU A 239 -11.96 33.89 -10.35
C LEU A 239 -11.04 34.13 -11.56
N ALA A 240 -10.59 33.06 -12.22
CA ALA A 240 -9.78 33.18 -13.43
C ALA A 240 -10.56 33.89 -14.56
N ALA A 241 -11.85 33.57 -14.73
CA ALA A 241 -12.71 34.22 -15.71
C ALA A 241 -12.93 35.71 -15.38
N ALA A 242 -13.21 36.05 -14.12
CA ALA A 242 -13.39 37.43 -13.68
C ALA A 242 -12.11 38.26 -13.90
N LYS A 243 -10.93 37.68 -13.63
CA LYS A 243 -9.65 38.32 -13.91
C LYS A 243 -9.47 38.60 -15.41
N ALA A 244 -9.78 37.63 -16.27
CA ALA A 244 -9.66 37.80 -17.72
C ALA A 244 -10.57 38.92 -18.26
N ASP A 245 -11.81 39.03 -17.75
CA ASP A 245 -12.70 40.15 -18.11
C ASP A 245 -12.13 41.49 -17.62
N SER A 246 -11.65 41.56 -16.38
CA SER A 246 -11.02 42.77 -15.84
C SER A 246 -9.83 43.23 -16.69
N ASP A 247 -8.93 42.32 -17.07
CA ASP A 247 -7.78 42.61 -17.94
C ASP A 247 -8.23 43.09 -19.34
N ALA A 248 -9.33 42.54 -19.87
CA ALA A 248 -9.93 42.98 -21.13
C ALA A 248 -10.54 44.40 -21.02
N GLN A 249 -11.19 44.73 -19.91
CA GLN A 249 -11.71 46.08 -19.66
C GLN A 249 -10.57 47.10 -19.54
N VAL A 250 -9.50 46.78 -18.80
CA VAL A 250 -8.30 47.63 -18.70
C VAL A 250 -7.70 47.89 -20.09
N THR A 251 -7.63 46.87 -20.93
CA THR A 251 -7.15 47.01 -22.32
C THR A 251 -8.02 47.97 -23.14
N LYS A 252 -9.36 47.86 -23.03
CA LYS A 252 -10.29 48.79 -23.71
C LYS A 252 -10.14 50.22 -23.21
N ILE A 253 -10.00 50.41 -21.90
CA ILE A 253 -9.79 51.73 -21.28
C ILE A 253 -8.51 52.37 -21.82
N ASN A 254 -7.40 51.63 -21.84
CA ASN A 254 -6.13 52.11 -22.37
C ASN A 254 -6.23 52.49 -23.86
N ALA A 255 -6.96 51.71 -24.66
CA ALA A 255 -7.19 52.04 -26.07
C ALA A 255 -8.04 53.32 -26.25
N ILE A 256 -9.01 53.57 -25.38
CA ILE A 256 -9.79 54.81 -25.37
C ILE A 256 -8.91 56.00 -24.99
N LEU A 257 -8.11 55.87 -23.93
CA LEU A 257 -7.17 56.91 -23.49
C LEU A 257 -6.22 57.30 -24.63
N ALA A 258 -5.63 56.33 -25.31
CA ALA A 258 -4.75 56.58 -26.46
C ALA A 258 -5.46 57.34 -27.60
N ARG A 259 -6.75 57.07 -27.85
CA ARG A 259 -7.54 57.81 -28.87
C ARG A 259 -7.84 59.24 -28.44
N LEU A 260 -8.10 59.47 -27.16
CA LEU A 260 -8.34 60.81 -26.61
C LEU A 260 -7.06 61.66 -26.68
N GLU A 261 -5.91 61.07 -26.32
CA GLU A 261 -4.60 61.69 -26.46
C GLU A 261 -4.31 62.08 -27.92
N ALA A 262 -4.57 61.17 -28.87
CA ALA A 262 -4.40 61.44 -30.30
C ALA A 262 -5.35 62.54 -30.83
N ALA A 263 -6.50 62.75 -30.20
CA ALA A 263 -7.46 63.80 -30.54
C ALA A 263 -7.09 65.18 -29.96
N GLY A 264 -6.00 65.29 -29.19
CA GLY A 264 -5.62 66.53 -28.49
C GLY A 264 -6.53 66.90 -27.33
N ILE A 265 -7.38 65.97 -26.87
CA ILE A 265 -8.21 66.13 -25.69
C ILE A 265 -7.34 65.75 -24.50
N SER A 266 -6.53 66.68 -23.99
CA SER A 266 -5.86 66.49 -22.70
C SER A 266 -6.90 66.57 -21.59
N ALA A 267 -6.82 65.69 -20.59
CA ALA A 267 -7.54 65.93 -19.34
C ALA A 267 -7.17 67.33 -18.87
N ALA A 268 -8.15 68.25 -18.82
CA ALA A 268 -7.92 69.59 -18.32
C ALA A 268 -7.36 69.45 -16.89
N SER A 269 -6.07 69.78 -16.73
CA SER A 269 -5.42 69.93 -15.43
C SER A 269 -6.03 71.10 -14.69
#